data_AF-A0A9D4I1G8-F1
#
_entry.id   AF-A0A9D4I1G8-F1
#
_cell.length_a   1.000
_cell.length_b   1.000
_cell.length_c   1.000
_cell.angle_alpha   90.00
_cell.angle_beta   90.00
_cell.angle_gamma   90.00
#
_symmetry.space_group_name_H-M   'P 1'
#
loop_
_entity.id
_entity.type
_entity.pdbx_description
1 polymer ?
#
loop_
_entity_poly.entity_id
_entity_poly.type
_entity_poly.pdbx_seq_one_letter_code
_entity_poly.pdbx_strand_id
1 'polypeptide(L)'
;MIGYVFLLAICLVAKPTSGTMTLNCQKAFPTSTLTKNYNETIAHAIHSMTVAGLRVFSPKASANNFVPTVNQDLSQEQTVLDHAPEHVLGHDFSTLTMNIIDNILSTLGNSMDGLGPHWSPVERVTHVFHMWDLWYRIKESAWPRVQKTPPTDEMCTCLASVEFNGIKDAVQWVANHYKTGTPTSYLLTLLNQPIPKLTDAFAWSVWKQRLMHYYTPEALQDAAMYLHCVSQFW
;
A
#
# COMPACT_ATOMS: atom_id res chain seq x y z
N MET A 1 -69.99 18.23 -5.65
CA MET A 1 -68.89 17.28 -5.94
C MET A 1 -67.84 18.04 -6.73
N ILE A 2 -66.75 18.44 -6.08
CA ILE A 2 -65.64 19.18 -6.72
C ILE A 2 -64.48 18.19 -6.77
N GLY A 3 -64.10 17.79 -7.99
CA GLY A 3 -62.98 16.89 -8.25
C GLY A 3 -61.66 17.65 -8.18
N TYR A 4 -60.75 17.20 -7.32
CA TYR A 4 -59.37 17.67 -7.28
C TYR A 4 -58.56 16.96 -8.37
N VAL A 5 -58.07 17.70 -9.35
CA VAL A 5 -57.02 17.26 -10.28
C VAL A 5 -55.67 17.64 -9.66
N PHE A 6 -54.91 16.65 -9.18
CA PHE A 6 -53.52 16.84 -8.77
C PHE A 6 -52.62 16.93 -10.02
N LEU A 7 -52.06 18.11 -10.26
CA LEU A 7 -50.94 18.30 -11.19
C LEU A 7 -49.65 17.82 -10.52
N LEU A 8 -49.17 16.64 -10.94
CA LEU A 8 -47.84 16.15 -10.61
C LEU A 8 -46.81 16.87 -11.51
N ALA A 9 -46.10 17.85 -10.94
CA ALA A 9 -44.91 18.43 -11.55
C ALA A 9 -43.77 17.42 -11.47
N ILE A 10 -43.46 16.77 -12.60
CA ILE A 10 -42.27 15.92 -12.73
C ILE A 10 -41.07 16.85 -12.88
N CYS A 11 -40.38 17.12 -11.78
CA CYS A 11 -39.03 17.68 -11.81
C CYS A 11 -38.08 16.61 -12.39
N LEU A 12 -37.77 16.72 -13.68
CA LEU A 12 -36.64 16.05 -14.30
C LEU A 12 -35.36 16.54 -13.61
N VAL A 13 -34.91 15.81 -12.58
CA VAL A 13 -33.57 15.95 -12.04
C VAL A 13 -32.61 15.50 -13.13
N ALA A 14 -32.02 16.47 -13.82
CA ALA A 14 -30.90 16.22 -14.71
C ALA A 14 -29.80 15.52 -13.91
N LYS A 15 -29.53 14.25 -14.23
CA LYS A 15 -28.36 13.56 -13.70
C LYS A 15 -27.13 14.39 -14.06
N PRO A 16 -26.27 14.76 -13.10
CA PRO A 16 -25.00 15.37 -13.45
C PRO A 16 -24.27 14.35 -14.31
N THR A 17 -24.02 14.73 -15.56
CA THR A 17 -23.13 13.98 -16.45
C THR A 17 -21.81 13.84 -15.74
N SER A 18 -21.43 12.60 -15.43
CA SER A 18 -20.09 12.24 -14.99
C SER A 18 -19.13 12.66 -16.11
N GLY A 19 -18.68 13.91 -16.06
CA GLY A 19 -17.54 14.34 -16.84
C GLY A 19 -16.37 13.51 -16.33
N THR A 20 -15.99 12.47 -17.08
CA THR A 20 -14.68 11.87 -16.98
C THR A 20 -13.70 12.98 -17.28
N MET A 21 -13.26 13.68 -16.24
CA MET A 21 -12.09 14.53 -16.33
C MET A 21 -10.97 13.57 -16.68
N THR A 22 -10.56 13.55 -17.95
CA THR A 22 -9.43 12.76 -18.41
C THR A 22 -8.20 13.35 -17.73
N LEU A 23 -7.92 12.86 -16.53
CA LEU A 23 -6.84 13.33 -15.69
C LEU A 23 -5.53 13.06 -16.43
N ASN A 24 -4.91 14.12 -16.98
CA ASN A 24 -3.69 13.97 -17.76
C ASN A 24 -2.48 13.90 -16.83
N CYS A 25 -2.34 12.76 -16.14
CA CYS A 25 -1.27 12.58 -15.15
C CYS A 25 0.13 12.61 -15.72
N GLN A 26 0.29 12.40 -17.02
CA GLN A 26 1.57 12.58 -17.71
C GLN A 26 2.07 14.03 -17.64
N LYS A 27 1.16 15.02 -17.55
CA LYS A 27 1.51 16.44 -17.36
C LYS A 27 1.64 16.84 -15.89
N ALA A 28 0.94 16.12 -14.99
CA ALA A 28 0.92 16.40 -13.56
C ALA A 28 2.18 15.95 -12.81
N PHE A 29 3.00 15.07 -13.41
CA PHE A 29 4.30 14.67 -12.88
C PHE A 29 5.41 15.48 -13.55
N PRO A 30 5.97 16.52 -12.89
CA PRO A 30 7.18 17.14 -13.40
C PRO A 30 8.27 16.08 -13.52
N THR A 31 9.08 16.15 -14.57
CA THR A 31 10.10 15.15 -14.94
C THR A 31 11.15 14.89 -13.86
N SER A 32 11.20 15.70 -12.79
CA SER A 32 12.14 15.62 -11.67
C SER A 32 11.52 15.27 -10.32
N THR A 33 10.20 15.14 -10.22
CA THR A 33 9.52 15.02 -8.91
C THR A 33 9.39 13.58 -8.43
N LEU A 34 9.12 12.65 -9.35
CA LEU A 34 9.02 11.21 -9.07
C LEU A 34 10.08 10.46 -9.85
N THR A 35 10.55 9.33 -9.32
CA THR A 35 11.44 8.45 -10.08
C THR A 35 10.73 7.79 -11.26
N LYS A 36 11.50 7.26 -12.22
CA LYS A 36 10.92 6.49 -13.35
C LYS A 36 10.14 5.26 -12.90
N ASN A 37 10.49 4.70 -11.74
CA ASN A 37 9.90 3.49 -11.16
C ASN A 37 9.06 3.83 -9.91
N TYR A 38 8.46 5.03 -9.85
CA TYR A 38 7.71 5.46 -8.67
C TYR A 38 6.56 4.51 -8.32
N ASN A 39 5.90 3.93 -9.33
CA ASN A 39 4.82 2.99 -9.13
C ASN A 39 5.30 1.75 -8.36
N GLU A 40 6.51 1.28 -8.66
CA GLU A 40 7.19 0.20 -7.97
C GLU A 40 7.57 0.57 -6.54
N THR A 41 8.24 1.72 -6.34
CA THR A 41 8.71 2.15 -5.01
C THR A 41 7.54 2.41 -4.07
N ILE A 42 6.44 2.98 -4.59
CA ILE A 42 5.20 3.19 -3.84
C ILE A 42 4.49 1.86 -3.56
N ALA A 43 4.33 0.98 -4.55
CA ALA A 43 3.73 -0.34 -4.35
C ALA A 43 4.48 -1.14 -3.27
N HIS A 44 5.82 -1.11 -3.28
CA HIS A 44 6.62 -1.72 -2.23
C HIS A 44 6.33 -1.13 -0.85
N ALA A 45 6.09 0.18 -0.72
CA ALA A 45 5.74 0.78 0.57
C ALA A 45 4.33 0.41 1.07
N ILE A 46 3.38 0.11 0.18
CA ILE A 46 1.96 -0.03 0.53
C ILE A 46 1.38 -1.45 0.38
N HIS A 47 2.12 -2.41 -0.20
CA HIS A 47 1.60 -3.75 -0.45
C HIS A 47 1.19 -4.52 0.82
N SER A 48 1.66 -4.11 1.99
CA SER A 48 1.23 -4.67 3.29
C SER A 48 0.71 -3.59 4.25
N MET A 49 0.14 -2.51 3.68
CA MET A 49 -0.36 -1.38 4.45
C MET A 49 -1.57 -1.76 5.28
N THR A 50 -1.60 -1.27 6.51
CA THR A 50 -2.76 -1.35 7.41
C THR A 50 -3.11 0.04 7.90
N VAL A 51 -4.29 0.21 8.48
CA VAL A 51 -4.65 1.50 9.12
C VAL A 51 -3.64 1.89 10.21
N ALA A 52 -3.09 0.94 10.96
CA ALA A 52 -2.04 1.19 11.95
C ALA A 52 -0.76 1.77 11.30
N GLY A 53 -0.37 1.25 10.13
CA GLY A 53 0.72 1.82 9.32
C GLY A 53 0.42 3.23 8.82
N LEU A 54 -0.79 3.47 8.30
CA LEU A 54 -1.22 4.81 7.88
C LEU A 54 -1.20 5.82 9.03
N ARG A 55 -1.51 5.39 10.26
CA ARG A 55 -1.47 6.23 11.47
C ARG A 55 -0.07 6.74 11.83
N VAL A 56 0.99 6.13 11.32
CA VAL A 56 2.37 6.68 11.40
C VAL A 56 2.45 8.05 10.68
N PHE A 57 1.74 8.20 9.57
CA PHE A 57 1.74 9.40 8.75
C PHE A 57 0.63 10.38 9.13
N SER A 58 -0.59 9.87 9.34
CA SER A 58 -1.77 10.63 9.74
C SER A 58 -2.54 9.92 10.86
N PRO A 59 -2.51 10.46 12.10
CA PRO A 59 -3.20 9.84 13.24
C PRO A 59 -4.71 9.63 13.04
N LYS A 60 -5.33 10.35 12.09
CA LYS A 60 -6.77 10.27 11.79
C LYS A 60 -7.12 9.16 10.79
N ALA A 61 -6.14 8.44 10.24
CA ALA A 61 -6.40 7.38 9.27
C ALA A 61 -7.36 6.33 9.85
N SER A 62 -8.29 5.89 9.00
CA SER A 62 -9.35 4.94 9.33
C SER A 62 -9.45 3.84 8.25
N ALA A 63 -10.28 2.83 8.48
CA ALA A 63 -10.60 1.80 7.49
C ALA A 63 -11.20 2.38 6.21
N ASN A 64 -11.83 3.56 6.28
CA ASN A 64 -12.27 4.31 5.11
C ASN A 64 -11.08 5.09 4.52
N ASN A 65 -10.28 4.41 3.71
CA ASN A 65 -9.16 4.99 2.97
C ASN A 65 -9.11 4.40 1.55
N PHE A 66 -8.26 4.94 0.69
CA PHE A 66 -8.15 4.52 -0.71
C PHE A 66 -6.74 4.02 -1.06
N VAL A 67 -6.04 3.44 -0.08
CA VAL A 67 -4.68 2.93 -0.26
C VAL A 67 -4.75 1.45 -0.64
N PRO A 68 -4.44 1.07 -1.89
CA PRO A 68 -4.51 -0.31 -2.29
C PRO A 68 -3.44 -1.13 -1.58
N THR A 69 -3.78 -2.36 -1.24
CA THR A 69 -2.87 -3.26 -0.53
C THR A 69 -3.16 -4.71 -0.85
N VAL A 70 -2.21 -5.61 -0.62
CA VAL A 70 -2.42 -7.04 -0.85
C VAL A 70 -3.48 -7.54 0.15
N ASN A 71 -4.44 -8.30 -0.36
CA ASN A 71 -5.44 -8.93 0.48
C ASN A 71 -4.77 -9.96 1.40
N GLN A 72 -5.09 -9.90 2.69
CA GLN A 72 -4.59 -10.86 3.66
C GLN A 72 -5.03 -12.29 3.35
N ASP A 73 -6.19 -12.46 2.71
CA ASP A 73 -6.65 -13.75 2.19
C ASP A 73 -6.35 -13.87 0.69
N LEU A 74 -5.21 -14.48 0.35
CA LEU A 74 -4.79 -14.74 -1.03
C LEU A 74 -5.57 -15.87 -1.73
N SER A 75 -6.47 -16.56 -1.01
CA SER A 75 -7.36 -17.57 -1.58
C SER A 75 -8.54 -16.95 -2.33
N GLN A 76 -8.90 -15.71 -2.00
CA GLN A 76 -9.95 -14.96 -2.68
C GLN A 76 -9.58 -14.62 -4.13
N GLU A 77 -10.61 -14.35 -4.94
CA GLU A 77 -10.44 -13.85 -6.31
C GLU A 77 -9.80 -12.45 -6.31
N GLN A 78 -10.25 -11.58 -5.39
CA GLN A 78 -9.67 -10.26 -5.19
C GLN A 78 -8.42 -10.36 -4.30
N THR A 79 -7.24 -10.42 -4.93
CA THR A 79 -5.96 -10.48 -4.23
C THR A 79 -5.39 -9.10 -3.83
N VAL A 80 -6.01 -8.01 -4.30
CA VAL A 80 -5.67 -6.63 -3.93
C VAL A 80 -6.93 -5.90 -3.48
N LEU A 81 -6.90 -5.36 -2.28
CA LEU A 81 -7.94 -4.49 -1.74
C LEU A 81 -7.74 -3.07 -2.25
N ASP A 82 -8.83 -2.32 -2.40
CA ASP A 82 -8.79 -0.89 -2.77
C ASP A 82 -8.50 0.02 -1.57
N HIS A 83 -8.41 -0.56 -0.38
CA HIS A 83 -8.19 0.14 0.89
C HIS A 83 -7.29 -0.68 1.81
N ALA A 84 -6.54 -0.01 2.68
CA ALA A 84 -5.78 -0.64 3.73
C ALA A 84 -6.75 -1.08 4.85
N PRO A 85 -6.79 -2.36 5.23
CA PRO A 85 -7.73 -2.85 6.23
C PRO A 85 -7.32 -2.37 7.63
N GLU A 86 -8.32 -2.22 8.51
CA GLU A 86 -8.05 -2.10 9.94
C GLU A 86 -7.64 -3.48 10.45
N HIS A 87 -6.45 -3.54 11.02
CA HIS A 87 -5.94 -4.76 11.63
C HIS A 87 -5.89 -4.55 13.13
N VAL A 88 -6.84 -5.18 13.83
CA VAL A 88 -6.91 -5.09 15.28
C VAL A 88 -5.79 -5.94 15.85
N LEU A 89 -4.72 -5.27 16.30
CA LEU A 89 -3.68 -5.92 17.08
C LEU A 89 -4.26 -6.28 18.46
N GLY A 90 -3.88 -7.44 18.98
CA GLY A 90 -4.24 -7.84 20.34
C GLY A 90 -3.81 -6.82 21.38
N HIS A 91 -4.39 -6.93 22.58
CA HIS A 91 -4.03 -6.12 23.74
C HIS A 91 -3.53 -6.97 24.91
N ASP A 92 -3.27 -8.26 24.67
CA ASP A 92 -2.87 -9.23 25.69
C ASP A 92 -1.43 -8.98 26.16
N PHE A 93 -0.56 -8.52 25.26
CA PHE A 93 0.80 -8.12 25.61
C PHE A 93 0.92 -6.61 25.85
N SER A 94 1.78 -6.21 26.78
CA SER A 94 2.00 -4.79 27.10
C SER A 94 2.72 -4.02 25.99
N THR A 95 3.49 -4.70 25.12
CA THR A 95 4.26 -4.06 24.06
C THR A 95 3.62 -4.28 22.70
N LEU A 96 3.58 -3.23 21.87
CA LEU A 96 3.09 -3.31 20.49
C LEU A 96 3.82 -4.42 19.71
N THR A 97 5.13 -4.53 19.90
CA THR A 97 5.98 -5.55 19.27
C THR A 97 5.51 -6.96 19.57
N MET A 98 5.14 -7.27 20.82
CA MET A 98 4.66 -8.60 21.16
C MET A 98 3.26 -8.86 20.63
N ASN A 99 2.37 -7.86 20.58
CA ASN A 99 1.07 -8.01 19.93
C ASN A 99 1.19 -8.21 18.40
N ILE A 100 2.21 -7.61 17.76
CA ILE A 100 2.53 -7.87 16.35
C ILE A 100 3.00 -9.32 16.18
N ILE A 101 3.93 -9.79 17.03
CA ILE A 101 4.42 -11.17 16.98
C ILE A 101 3.28 -12.16 17.21
N ASP A 102 2.45 -11.94 18.22
CA ASP A 102 1.28 -12.78 18.53
C ASP A 102 0.32 -12.90 17.33
N ASN A 103 0.03 -11.77 16.70
CA ASN A 103 -0.77 -11.75 15.49
C ASN A 103 -0.12 -12.56 14.34
N ILE A 104 1.18 -12.39 14.07
CA ILE A 104 1.88 -13.17 13.04
C ILE A 104 1.84 -14.67 13.34
N LEU A 105 2.06 -15.05 14.60
CA LEU A 105 2.12 -16.45 15.00
C LEU A 105 0.72 -17.11 15.00
N SER A 106 -0.33 -16.36 15.30
CA SER A 106 -1.71 -16.84 15.27
C SER A 106 -2.27 -17.03 13.85
N THR A 107 -1.66 -16.41 12.83
CA THR A 107 -2.02 -16.61 11.41
C THR A 107 -1.20 -17.68 10.69
N LEU A 108 -0.23 -18.30 11.36
CA LEU A 108 0.59 -19.35 10.72
C LEU A 108 -0.27 -20.54 10.29
N GLY A 109 -0.17 -20.89 9.00
CA GLY A 109 -0.82 -22.07 8.43
C GLY A 109 -2.27 -21.88 8.00
N ASN A 110 -2.85 -20.69 8.12
CA ASN A 110 -4.23 -20.42 7.69
C ASN A 110 -4.35 -19.50 6.45
N SER A 111 -3.23 -19.05 5.87
CA SER A 111 -3.17 -18.19 4.67
C SER A 111 -3.84 -16.82 4.81
N MET A 112 -4.10 -16.36 6.03
CA MET A 112 -4.76 -15.08 6.34
C MET A 112 -3.76 -13.96 6.68
N ASP A 113 -2.53 -14.02 6.15
CA ASP A 113 -1.46 -13.06 6.46
C ASP A 113 -0.96 -12.30 5.23
N GLY A 114 -1.63 -12.46 4.09
CA GLY A 114 -1.25 -11.82 2.82
C GLY A 114 0.02 -12.39 2.21
N LEU A 115 0.52 -13.51 2.74
CA LEU A 115 1.73 -14.18 2.27
C LEU A 115 1.41 -15.61 1.85
N GLY A 116 2.06 -16.06 0.78
CA GLY A 116 1.84 -17.40 0.27
C GLY A 116 2.28 -18.51 1.23
N PRO A 117 1.83 -19.76 1.00
CA PRO A 117 2.14 -20.91 1.86
C PRO A 117 3.64 -21.24 1.90
N HIS A 118 4.41 -20.73 0.94
CA HIS A 118 5.84 -21.02 0.83
C HIS A 118 6.70 -20.22 1.80
N TRP A 119 6.20 -19.14 2.39
CA TRP A 119 6.98 -18.35 3.34
C TRP A 119 7.19 -19.14 4.65
N SER A 120 8.32 -18.96 5.33
CA SER A 120 8.56 -19.53 6.66
C SER A 120 8.04 -18.58 7.77
N PRO A 121 7.87 -19.06 9.02
CA PRO A 121 7.55 -18.18 10.14
C PRO A 121 8.57 -17.06 10.35
N VAL A 122 9.87 -17.35 10.17
CA VAL A 122 10.93 -16.33 10.32
C VAL A 122 10.82 -15.28 9.22
N GLU A 123 10.55 -15.69 7.99
CA GLU A 123 10.38 -14.79 6.84
C GLU A 123 9.18 -13.85 7.03
N ARG A 124 8.09 -14.33 7.62
CA ARG A 124 6.91 -13.51 7.98
C ARG A 124 7.23 -12.46 9.01
N VAL A 125 7.90 -12.87 10.09
CA VAL A 125 8.35 -11.94 11.14
C VAL A 125 9.26 -10.86 10.53
N THR A 126 10.25 -11.27 9.73
CA THR A 126 11.15 -10.34 9.05
C THR A 126 10.40 -9.38 8.12
N HIS A 127 9.45 -9.87 7.34
CA HIS A 127 8.68 -9.03 6.42
C HIS A 127 7.82 -7.99 7.14
N VAL A 128 7.06 -8.38 8.17
CA VAL A 128 6.24 -7.43 8.93
C VAL A 128 7.10 -6.34 9.58
N PHE A 129 8.22 -6.71 10.20
CA PHE A 129 9.11 -5.71 10.81
C PHE A 129 9.85 -4.85 9.77
N HIS A 130 10.16 -5.38 8.59
CA HIS A 130 10.68 -4.60 7.46
C HIS A 130 9.67 -3.53 7.02
N MET A 131 8.38 -3.86 6.92
CA MET A 131 7.36 -2.89 6.55
C MET A 131 7.22 -1.78 7.59
N TRP A 132 7.22 -2.12 8.88
CA TRP A 132 7.22 -1.12 9.95
C TRP A 132 8.46 -0.22 9.92
N ASP A 133 9.66 -0.80 9.79
CA ASP A 133 10.91 -0.05 9.71
C ASP A 133 10.92 0.88 8.49
N LEU A 134 10.47 0.39 7.33
CA LEU A 134 10.33 1.20 6.12
C LEU A 134 9.39 2.40 6.35
N TRP A 135 8.24 2.20 6.99
CA TRP A 135 7.31 3.30 7.27
C TRP A 135 7.90 4.35 8.21
N TYR A 136 8.58 3.93 9.29
CA TYR A 136 9.30 4.86 10.16
C TYR A 136 10.43 5.56 9.42
N ARG A 137 11.16 4.87 8.56
CA ARG A 137 12.22 5.46 7.72
C ARG A 137 11.67 6.53 6.78
N ILE A 138 10.53 6.27 6.12
CA ILE A 138 9.83 7.27 5.29
C ILE A 138 9.42 8.46 6.16
N LYS A 139 8.82 8.20 7.33
CA LYS A 139 8.32 9.22 8.26
C LYS A 139 9.43 10.13 8.80
N GLU A 140 10.59 9.59 9.11
CA GLU A 140 11.71 10.37 9.66
C GLU A 140 12.50 11.09 8.57
N SER A 141 12.74 10.43 7.44
CA SER A 141 13.70 10.93 6.45
C SER A 141 13.07 11.72 5.32
N ALA A 142 11.92 11.30 4.77
CA ALA A 142 11.32 11.88 3.56
C ALA A 142 10.09 12.73 3.85
N TRP A 143 9.26 12.29 4.79
CA TRP A 143 8.03 12.98 5.17
C TRP A 143 8.23 14.46 5.54
N PRO A 144 9.25 14.88 6.31
CA PRO A 144 9.43 16.29 6.65
C PRO A 144 9.69 17.17 5.42
N ARG A 145 10.36 16.63 4.38
CA ARG A 145 10.58 17.35 3.12
C ARG A 145 9.28 17.54 2.36
N VAL A 146 8.46 16.48 2.28
CA VAL A 146 7.13 16.53 1.67
C VAL A 146 6.22 17.51 2.42
N GLN A 147 6.27 17.55 3.75
CA GLN A 147 5.49 18.53 4.51
C GLN A 147 5.93 19.98 4.28
N LYS A 148 7.24 20.20 4.10
CA LYS A 148 7.78 21.55 3.82
C LYS A 148 7.47 22.02 2.41
N THR A 149 7.49 21.10 1.44
CA THR A 149 7.22 21.36 0.02
C THR A 149 6.23 20.31 -0.47
N PRO A 150 4.92 20.49 -0.21
CA PRO A 150 3.91 19.50 -0.57
C PRO A 150 3.77 19.39 -2.10
N PRO A 151 3.41 18.20 -2.62
CA PRO A 151 2.98 18.05 -4.01
C PRO A 151 1.78 18.95 -4.30
N THR A 152 1.61 19.33 -5.57
CA THR A 152 0.44 20.11 -5.99
C THR A 152 -0.83 19.27 -5.92
N ASP A 153 -1.99 19.91 -5.78
CA ASP A 153 -3.28 19.21 -5.76
C ASP A 153 -3.52 18.37 -7.02
N GLU A 154 -3.05 18.85 -8.18
CA GLU A 154 -3.11 18.12 -9.45
C GLU A 154 -2.27 16.83 -9.38
N MET A 155 -1.05 16.92 -8.85
CA MET A 155 -0.18 15.77 -8.65
C MET A 155 -0.79 14.79 -7.65
N CYS A 156 -1.40 15.29 -6.56
CA CYS A 156 -2.05 14.44 -5.58
C CYS A 156 -3.30 13.74 -6.11
N THR A 157 -4.10 14.42 -6.93
CA THR A 157 -5.23 13.80 -7.64
C THR A 157 -4.73 12.64 -8.53
N CYS A 158 -3.59 12.82 -9.19
CA CYS A 158 -2.96 11.79 -10.01
C CYS A 158 -2.38 10.61 -9.23
N LEU A 159 -1.69 10.88 -8.12
CA LEU A 159 -1.15 9.84 -7.26
C LEU A 159 -2.24 9.02 -6.58
N ALA A 160 -3.33 9.66 -6.15
CA ALA A 160 -4.49 8.98 -5.55
C ALA A 160 -5.29 8.16 -6.58
N SER A 161 -5.22 8.50 -7.87
CA SER A 161 -5.88 7.78 -8.96
C SER A 161 -5.09 6.53 -9.38
N VAL A 162 -4.96 5.57 -8.45
CA VAL A 162 -4.08 4.38 -8.57
C VAL A 162 -4.38 3.46 -9.75
N GLU A 163 -5.59 3.50 -10.29
CA GLU A 163 -6.03 2.75 -11.49
C GLU A 163 -5.34 3.24 -12.78
N PHE A 164 -4.84 4.48 -12.80
CA PHE A 164 -4.34 5.12 -14.02
C PHE A 164 -2.86 5.49 -13.97
N ASN A 165 -2.17 5.16 -12.87
CA ASN A 165 -0.75 5.48 -12.65
C ASN A 165 0.13 4.24 -12.45
N GLY A 166 -0.44 3.05 -12.56
CA GLY A 166 0.28 1.78 -12.48
C GLY A 166 0.71 1.36 -11.07
N ILE A 167 0.33 2.11 -10.02
CA ILE A 167 0.60 1.72 -8.62
C ILE A 167 -0.21 0.47 -8.27
N LYS A 168 -1.52 0.44 -8.58
CA LYS A 168 -2.35 -0.72 -8.29
C LYS A 168 -1.89 -1.96 -9.04
N ASP A 169 -1.51 -1.81 -10.31
CA ASP A 169 -0.93 -2.90 -11.11
C ASP A 169 0.36 -3.43 -10.48
N ALA A 170 1.22 -2.56 -9.94
CA ALA A 170 2.42 -2.97 -9.23
C ALA A 170 2.09 -3.71 -7.92
N VAL A 171 1.07 -3.30 -7.17
CA VAL A 171 0.59 -4.05 -5.98
C VAL A 171 -0.01 -5.40 -6.38
N GLN A 172 -0.78 -5.46 -7.48
CA GLN A 172 -1.33 -6.70 -8.03
C GLN A 172 -0.23 -7.65 -8.48
N TRP A 173 0.81 -7.11 -9.09
CA TRP A 173 2.01 -7.85 -9.42
C TRP A 173 2.63 -8.45 -8.15
N VAL A 174 2.75 -7.71 -7.03
CA VAL A 174 3.24 -8.24 -5.73
C VAL A 174 2.34 -9.36 -5.19
N ALA A 175 1.02 -9.18 -5.23
CA ALA A 175 0.06 -10.19 -4.75
C ALA A 175 0.21 -11.53 -5.49
N ASN A 176 0.32 -11.46 -6.83
CA ASN A 176 0.55 -12.64 -7.67
C ASN A 176 1.84 -13.37 -7.29
N HIS A 177 2.89 -12.61 -6.97
CA HIS A 177 4.20 -13.13 -6.58
C HIS A 177 4.18 -13.84 -5.24
N TYR A 178 3.42 -13.33 -4.28
CA TYR A 178 3.23 -14.00 -3.00
C TYR A 178 2.46 -15.31 -3.16
N LYS A 179 1.43 -15.34 -4.03
CA LYS A 179 0.62 -16.53 -4.29
C LYS A 179 1.41 -17.68 -4.92
N THR A 180 2.27 -17.40 -5.90
CA THR A 180 2.97 -18.44 -6.68
C THR A 180 4.17 -19.05 -5.97
N GLY A 181 4.57 -18.55 -4.80
CA GLY A 181 5.65 -19.17 -4.02
C GLY A 181 7.05 -19.10 -4.63
N THR A 182 7.17 -18.50 -5.81
CA THR A 182 8.44 -18.00 -6.32
C THR A 182 9.02 -17.11 -5.24
N PRO A 183 10.20 -17.42 -4.67
CA PRO A 183 10.85 -16.54 -3.72
C PRO A 183 11.01 -15.19 -4.42
N THR A 184 10.11 -14.26 -4.12
CA THR A 184 10.29 -12.82 -4.35
C THR A 184 10.82 -12.48 -5.75
N SER A 185 10.03 -12.72 -6.81
CA SER A 185 10.42 -12.29 -8.18
C SER A 185 10.45 -10.78 -8.44
N TYR A 186 10.39 -9.93 -7.40
CA TYR A 186 10.73 -8.51 -7.55
C TYR A 186 12.24 -8.31 -7.41
N LEU A 187 12.92 -9.30 -6.84
CA LEU A 187 14.37 -9.33 -6.70
C LEU A 187 15.03 -10.16 -7.81
N LEU A 188 14.21 -10.80 -8.66
CA LEU A 188 14.64 -11.48 -9.89
C LEU A 188 14.89 -10.52 -11.06
N THR A 189 14.37 -9.30 -11.07
CA THR A 189 14.67 -8.31 -12.13
C THR A 189 16.03 -7.63 -11.95
N LEU A 190 16.67 -7.71 -10.79
CA LEU A 190 17.97 -7.05 -10.56
C LEU A 190 19.18 -7.99 -10.56
N LEU A 191 19.07 -9.28 -10.22
CA LEU A 191 20.25 -10.18 -10.11
C LEU A 191 20.04 -11.65 -10.55
N ASN A 192 18.87 -12.05 -11.07
CA ASN A 192 18.67 -13.40 -11.62
C ASN A 192 18.96 -14.57 -10.65
N GLN A 193 18.78 -14.38 -9.33
CA GLN A 193 19.04 -15.38 -8.30
C GLN A 193 17.85 -15.53 -7.33
N PRO A 194 17.42 -16.75 -6.98
CA PRO A 194 16.36 -16.97 -6.00
C PRO A 194 16.81 -16.53 -4.61
N ILE A 195 15.89 -15.98 -3.82
CA ILE A 195 16.18 -15.64 -2.42
C ILE A 195 16.24 -16.95 -1.60
N PRO A 196 17.35 -17.19 -0.86
CA PRO A 196 17.45 -18.37 -0.01
C PRO A 196 16.43 -18.31 1.13
N LYS A 197 16.04 -19.49 1.61
CA LYS A 197 15.23 -19.60 2.83
C LYS A 197 15.96 -18.96 4.00
N LEU A 198 15.25 -18.16 4.78
CA LEU A 198 15.84 -17.46 5.93
C LEU A 198 16.03 -18.43 7.10
N THR A 199 17.14 -19.18 7.07
CA THR A 199 17.49 -20.20 8.06
C THR A 199 18.76 -19.87 8.86
N ASP A 200 19.57 -18.95 8.37
CA ASP A 200 20.89 -18.63 8.95
C ASP A 200 21.34 -17.20 8.61
N ALA A 201 22.51 -16.82 9.15
CA ALA A 201 23.11 -15.51 8.96
C ALA A 201 23.55 -15.22 7.51
N PHE A 202 23.89 -16.26 6.73
CA PHE A 202 24.24 -16.09 5.33
C PHE A 202 22.99 -15.73 4.51
N ALA A 203 21.90 -16.48 4.69
CA ALA A 203 20.62 -16.14 4.09
C ALA A 203 20.15 -14.74 4.51
N TRP A 204 20.32 -14.38 5.79
CA TRP A 204 20.02 -13.03 6.28
C TRP A 204 20.83 -11.94 5.55
N SER A 205 22.10 -12.16 5.25
CA SER A 205 22.92 -11.16 4.53
C SER A 205 22.35 -10.84 3.15
N VAL A 206 21.83 -11.86 2.44
CA VAL A 206 21.15 -11.71 1.15
C VAL A 206 19.84 -10.96 1.34
N TRP A 207 19.00 -11.39 2.29
CA TRP A 207 17.73 -10.73 2.62
C TRP A 207 17.93 -9.26 2.94
N LYS A 208 18.84 -8.93 3.87
CA LYS A 208 19.14 -7.56 4.28
C LYS A 208 19.51 -6.68 3.09
N GLN A 209 20.41 -7.15 2.21
CA GLN A 209 20.77 -6.39 1.01
C GLN A 209 19.54 -6.07 0.14
N ARG A 210 18.62 -7.04 0.01
CA ARG A 210 17.41 -6.87 -0.79
C ARG A 210 16.39 -5.95 -0.16
N LEU A 211 16.14 -6.10 1.14
CA LEU A 211 15.22 -5.24 1.90
C LEU A 211 15.67 -3.77 1.83
N MET A 212 16.99 -3.53 1.91
CA MET A 212 17.59 -2.20 1.82
C MET A 212 17.53 -1.57 0.42
N HIS A 213 17.13 -2.31 -0.63
CA HIS A 213 17.08 -1.78 -2.00
C HIS A 213 16.16 -0.56 -2.13
N TYR A 214 15.03 -0.55 -1.42
CA TYR A 214 14.04 0.53 -1.44
C TYR A 214 14.29 1.61 -0.38
N TYR A 215 15.43 1.58 0.30
CA TYR A 215 15.82 2.59 1.30
C TYR A 215 16.58 3.77 0.70
N THR A 216 16.61 3.88 -0.64
CA THR A 216 17.22 5.03 -1.31
C THR A 216 16.42 6.30 -1.03
N PRO A 217 17.07 7.48 -0.95
CA PRO A 217 16.37 8.73 -0.71
C PRO A 217 15.22 8.99 -1.69
N GLU A 218 15.38 8.57 -2.95
CA GLU A 218 14.40 8.77 -4.01
C GLU A 218 13.18 7.85 -3.85
N ALA A 219 13.38 6.57 -3.55
CA ALA A 219 12.27 5.63 -3.32
C ALA A 219 11.45 6.02 -2.08
N LEU A 220 12.13 6.45 -1.01
CA LEU A 220 11.47 6.95 0.19
C LEU A 220 10.71 8.26 -0.08
N GLN A 221 11.21 9.09 -0.99
CA GLN A 221 10.55 10.33 -1.41
C GLN A 221 9.28 10.05 -2.21
N ASP A 222 9.32 9.14 -3.18
CA ASP A 222 8.15 8.72 -3.95
C ASP A 222 7.03 8.22 -3.02
N ALA A 223 7.36 7.31 -2.09
CA ALA A 223 6.44 6.77 -1.11
C ALA A 223 5.87 7.86 -0.18
N ALA A 224 6.70 8.79 0.30
CA ALA A 224 6.25 9.90 1.13
C ALA A 224 5.28 10.83 0.40
N MET A 225 5.56 11.15 -0.88
CA MET A 225 4.67 11.99 -1.69
C MET A 225 3.31 11.32 -1.89
N TYR A 226 3.30 10.04 -2.23
CA TYR A 226 2.06 9.26 -2.35
C TYR A 226 1.26 9.27 -1.06
N LEU A 227 1.88 8.89 0.06
CA LEU A 227 1.24 8.82 1.38
C LEU A 227 0.70 10.19 1.82
N HIS A 228 1.38 11.28 1.46
CA HIS A 228 0.88 12.63 1.71
C HIS A 228 -0.37 12.93 0.87
N CYS A 229 -0.36 12.59 -0.41
CA CYS A 229 -1.48 12.86 -1.29
C CYS A 229 -2.74 12.07 -0.90
N VAL A 230 -2.62 10.77 -0.66
CA VAL A 230 -3.77 9.97 -0.20
C VAL A 230 -4.27 10.41 1.18
N SER A 231 -3.42 11.07 1.97
CA SER A 231 -3.81 11.55 3.30
C SER A 231 -4.82 12.68 3.36
N GLN A 232 -5.11 13.26 2.21
CA GLN A 232 -6.06 14.35 2.08
C GLN A 232 -7.50 13.85 1.86
N PHE A 233 -7.69 12.54 1.63
CA PHE A 233 -8.96 11.95 1.17
C PHE A 233 -9.63 10.98 2.15
N TRP A 234 -9.20 10.94 3.42
CA TRP A 234 -9.79 10.08 4.46
C TRP A 234 -10.54 10.84 5.57
#